data_AF-A0A950G6W3-F1
#
_entry.id   AF-A0A950G6W3-F1
#
_cell.length_a   1.000
_cell.length_b   1.000
_cell.length_c   1.000
_cell.angle_alpha   90.00
_cell.angle_beta   90.00
_cell.angle_gamma   90.00
#
_symmetry.space_group_name_H-M   'P 1'
#
loop_
_entity.id
_entity.type
_entity.pdbx_description
1 polymer ?
#
loop_
_entity_poly.entity_id
_entity_poly.type
_entity_poly.pdbx_seq_one_letter_code
_entity_poly.pdbx_strand_id
1 'polypeptide(L)'
;SQGRIYLQIVESHRTGDQVRQRVIATLGRLDELEASGQLDRLLRSGARFVQQAMVLDAARTGEAATVAVQRIGPALVFERLWAETGCQDVITALARGRGHRFALERAVFLTVLHRLMRGGSDFAAERWREDYRIAGSHELELHHLYRAMAWLGKELPPDQQDGAAAVPRCTKDLLDEQLFAHRRDLFSRLDLVFMDTTSLSFEGLGGHPRCLAPVHARRVRKLLHRMRIRAGLNGICSSTTVANRF
;
A
#
# COMPACT_ATOMS: atom_id res chain seq x y z
N SER A 1 47.25 35.81 8.30
CA SER A 1 47.86 34.58 7.77
C SER A 1 46.85 33.46 7.93
N GLN A 2 46.30 32.92 6.83
CA GLN A 2 45.44 31.73 6.94
C GLN A 2 46.30 30.54 7.37
N GLY A 3 45.89 29.89 8.46
CA GLY A 3 46.65 28.78 9.07
C GLY A 3 46.72 27.58 8.13
N ARG A 4 47.92 27.02 7.95
CA ARG A 4 48.11 25.79 7.17
C ARG A 4 47.71 24.60 8.02
N ILE A 5 46.79 23.77 7.52
CA ILE A 5 46.33 22.54 8.19
C ILE A 5 47.03 21.35 7.55
N TYR A 6 47.62 20.47 8.38
CA TYR A 6 48.30 19.26 7.95
C TYR A 6 47.56 18.03 8.44
N LEU A 7 47.45 17.01 7.59
CA LEU A 7 46.83 15.73 7.93
C LEU A 7 47.89 14.73 8.38
N GLN A 8 47.70 14.15 9.56
CA GLN A 8 48.64 13.18 10.16
C GLN A 8 47.90 11.93 10.64
N ILE A 9 48.53 10.77 10.48
CA ILE A 9 48.11 9.52 11.09
C ILE A 9 48.89 9.39 12.39
N VAL A 10 48.15 9.32 13.50
CA VAL A 10 48.71 9.19 14.84
C VAL A 10 48.25 7.88 15.49
N GLU A 11 49.15 7.25 16.23
CA GLU A 11 48.85 6.10 17.06
C GLU A 11 49.06 6.48 18.53
N SER A 12 48.14 6.01 19.38
CA SER A 12 48.29 6.15 20.83
C SER A 12 48.97 4.90 21.38
N HIS A 13 50.08 5.07 22.07
CA HIS A 13 50.81 3.99 22.72
C HIS A 13 51.01 4.30 24.21
N ARG A 14 51.03 3.27 25.05
CA ARG A 14 51.22 3.42 26.50
C ARG A 14 52.72 3.32 26.83
N THR A 15 53.26 4.34 27.50
CA THR A 15 54.63 4.31 28.04
C THR A 15 54.53 4.37 29.56
N GLY A 16 54.68 3.22 30.22
CA GLY A 16 54.44 3.11 31.66
C GLY A 16 52.97 3.36 32.00
N ASP A 17 52.70 4.38 32.82
CA ASP A 17 51.34 4.70 33.27
C ASP A 17 50.67 5.84 32.48
N GLN A 18 51.33 6.37 31.43
CA GLN A 18 50.79 7.46 30.61
C GLN A 18 50.58 7.01 29.16
N VAL A 19 49.49 7.48 28.54
CA VAL A 19 49.22 7.30 27.10
C VAL A 19 49.84 8.47 26.36
N ARG A 20 50.70 8.17 25.38
CA ARG A 20 51.36 9.16 24.51
C ARG A 20 50.99 8.93 23.06
N GLN A 21 50.84 10.02 22.32
CA GLN A 21 50.62 9.97 20.88
C GLN A 21 51.95 9.93 20.14
N ARG A 22 52.04 9.07 19.13
CA ARG A 22 53.16 9.00 18.18
C ARG A 22 52.62 9.27 16.79
N VAL A 23 53.22 10.21 16.08
CA VAL A 23 52.92 10.41 14.65
C VAL A 23 53.54 9.26 13.87
N ILE A 24 52.70 8.49 13.18
CA ILE A 24 53.14 7.39 12.29
C ILE A 24 53.53 7.96 10.93
N ALA A 25 52.68 8.84 10.38
CA ALA A 25 52.89 9.42 9.07
C ALA A 25 52.26 10.82 8.97
N THR A 26 52.92 11.71 8.25
CA THR A 26 52.34 12.99 7.82
C THR A 26 51.97 12.87 6.34
N LEU A 27 50.67 12.99 6.03
CA LEU A 27 50.16 12.81 4.67
C LEU A 27 50.37 14.06 3.80
N GLY A 28 50.48 15.23 4.42
CA GLY A 28 50.74 16.50 3.73
C GLY A 28 49.77 17.60 4.16
N ARG A 29 49.78 18.69 3.40
CA ARG A 29 48.88 19.82 3.59
C ARG A 29 47.48 19.50 3.09
N LEU A 30 46.46 19.75 3.92
CA LEU A 30 45.08 19.36 3.61
C LEU A 30 44.57 20.04 2.33
N ASP A 31 44.84 21.34 2.17
CA ASP A 31 44.41 22.12 0.99
C ASP A 31 45.01 21.60 -0.32
N GLU A 32 46.28 21.18 -0.30
CA GLU A 32 46.95 20.61 -1.47
C GLU A 32 46.46 19.17 -1.77
N LEU A 33 46.17 18.38 -0.73
CA LEU A 33 45.66 17.01 -0.85
C LEU A 33 44.22 16.98 -1.40
N GLU A 34 43.38 17.91 -0.98
CA GLU A 34 42.02 18.10 -1.51
C GLU A 34 42.07 18.58 -2.97
N ALA A 35 42.88 19.61 -3.28
CA ALA A 35 42.99 20.14 -4.64
C ALA A 35 43.55 19.12 -5.64
N SER A 36 44.47 18.25 -5.21
CA SER A 36 45.08 17.22 -6.06
C SER A 36 44.27 15.91 -6.14
N GLY A 37 43.20 15.78 -5.35
CA GLY A 37 42.41 14.55 -5.22
C GLY A 37 43.22 13.34 -4.74
N GLN A 38 44.39 13.55 -4.12
CA GLN A 38 45.19 12.45 -3.58
C GLN A 38 44.51 11.80 -2.38
N LEU A 39 43.83 12.60 -1.54
CA LEU A 39 43.10 12.09 -0.38
C LEU A 39 41.96 11.13 -0.79
N ASP A 40 41.19 11.50 -1.80
CA ASP A 40 40.11 10.65 -2.33
C ASP A 40 40.63 9.32 -2.89
N ARG A 41 41.75 9.37 -3.61
CA ARG A 41 42.42 8.15 -4.12
C ARG A 41 42.91 7.26 -2.99
N LEU A 42 43.50 7.83 -1.94
CA LEU A 42 43.94 7.10 -0.77
C LEU A 42 42.76 6.43 -0.06
N LEU A 43 41.68 7.17 0.20
CA LEU A 43 40.48 6.63 0.86
C LEU A 43 39.82 5.52 0.03
N ARG A 44 39.70 5.69 -1.29
CA ARG A 44 39.17 4.66 -2.18
C ARG A 44 40.07 3.41 -2.19
N SER A 45 41.38 3.59 -2.24
CA SER A 45 42.34 2.48 -2.16
C SER A 45 42.37 1.81 -0.77
N GLY A 46 41.98 2.52 0.29
CA GLY A 46 41.84 1.96 1.63
C GLY A 46 40.51 1.20 1.80
N ALA A 47 39.43 1.71 1.21
CA ALA A 47 38.09 1.15 1.29
C ALA A 47 38.03 -0.31 0.80
N ARG A 48 38.85 -0.70 -0.19
CA ARG A 48 38.95 -2.09 -0.66
C ARG A 48 39.45 -3.09 0.39
N PHE A 49 40.01 -2.62 1.51
CA PHE A 49 40.48 -3.45 2.61
C PHE A 49 39.52 -3.45 3.81
N VAL A 50 38.40 -2.74 3.71
CA VAL A 50 37.38 -2.63 4.77
C VAL A 50 36.07 -3.17 4.22
N GLN A 51 35.63 -4.34 4.71
CA GLN A 51 34.40 -5.01 4.22
C GLN A 51 33.18 -4.08 4.20
N GLN A 52 33.00 -3.28 5.25
CA GLN A 52 31.89 -2.31 5.34
C GLN A 52 31.98 -1.21 4.27
N ALA A 53 33.20 -0.71 3.99
CA ALA A 53 33.40 0.33 2.99
C ALA A 53 33.23 -0.22 1.57
N MET A 54 33.62 -1.48 1.32
CA MET A 54 33.37 -2.16 0.03
C MET A 54 31.87 -2.31 -0.26
N VAL A 55 31.07 -2.72 0.73
CA VAL A 55 29.61 -2.86 0.56
C VAL A 55 28.96 -1.49 0.28
N LEU A 56 29.39 -0.44 1.00
CA LEU A 56 28.88 0.92 0.78
C LEU A 56 29.32 1.50 -0.58
N ASP A 57 30.56 1.22 -1.02
CA ASP A 57 31.06 1.65 -2.33
C ASP A 57 30.36 0.91 -3.46
N ALA A 58 30.15 -0.42 -3.34
CA ALA A 58 29.36 -1.21 -4.28
C ALA A 58 27.91 -0.70 -4.36
N ALA A 59 27.30 -0.33 -3.23
CA ALA A 59 25.96 0.27 -3.21
C ALA A 59 25.94 1.67 -3.86
N ARG A 60 26.99 2.48 -3.69
CA ARG A 60 27.11 3.82 -4.30
C ARG A 60 27.41 3.78 -5.80
N THR A 61 28.23 2.83 -6.25
CA THR A 61 28.67 2.66 -7.64
C THR A 61 27.69 1.86 -8.48
N GLY A 62 26.68 1.24 -7.85
CA GLY A 62 25.70 0.39 -8.53
C GLY A 62 26.21 -1.02 -8.85
N GLU A 63 27.38 -1.39 -8.33
CA GLU A 63 27.97 -2.73 -8.46
C GLU A 63 27.39 -3.73 -7.43
N ALA A 64 26.66 -3.25 -6.41
CA ALA A 64 25.93 -4.11 -5.51
C ALA A 64 24.78 -4.81 -6.25
N ALA A 65 24.70 -6.14 -6.11
CA ALA A 65 23.58 -6.90 -6.62
C ALA A 65 22.27 -6.33 -6.08
N THR A 66 21.44 -5.81 -6.98
CA THR A 66 20.11 -5.29 -6.65
C THR A 66 19.20 -6.46 -6.30
N VAL A 67 19.20 -6.86 -5.04
CA VAL A 67 18.26 -7.86 -4.54
C VAL A 67 16.89 -7.19 -4.40
N ALA A 68 15.95 -7.54 -5.28
CA ALA A 68 14.58 -7.11 -5.14
C ALA A 68 13.96 -7.75 -3.88
N VAL A 69 13.68 -6.94 -2.86
CA VAL A 69 13.04 -7.40 -1.63
C VAL A 69 11.54 -7.22 -1.77
N GLN A 70 10.79 -8.32 -1.83
CA GLN A 70 9.33 -8.31 -1.90
C GLN A 70 8.70 -8.88 -0.63
N ARG A 71 7.59 -8.28 -0.21
CA ARG A 71 6.78 -8.75 0.93
C ARG A 71 5.81 -9.83 0.47
N ILE A 72 5.79 -10.96 1.18
CA ILE A 72 4.92 -12.11 0.86
C ILE A 72 3.74 -12.28 1.83
N GLY A 73 3.89 -11.83 3.08
CA GLY A 73 2.96 -12.15 4.18
C GLY A 73 1.51 -11.76 3.91
N PRO A 74 1.23 -10.48 3.61
CA PRO A 74 -0.15 -10.03 3.36
C PRO A 74 -0.82 -10.75 2.19
N ALA A 75 -0.09 -10.97 1.08
CA ALA A 75 -0.63 -11.66 -0.07
C ALA A 75 -1.07 -13.09 0.30
N LEU A 76 -0.21 -13.86 0.98
CA LEU A 76 -0.52 -15.24 1.38
C LEU A 76 -1.73 -15.33 2.33
N VAL A 77 -1.80 -14.48 3.36
CA VAL A 77 -2.89 -14.49 4.32
C VAL A 77 -4.21 -14.11 3.66
N PHE A 78 -4.22 -13.01 2.91
CA PHE A 78 -5.45 -12.54 2.28
C PHE A 78 -5.87 -13.40 1.08
N GLU A 79 -4.94 -14.02 0.34
CA GLU A 79 -5.28 -15.02 -0.68
C GLU A 79 -6.02 -16.21 -0.05
N ARG A 80 -5.56 -16.68 1.12
CA ARG A 80 -6.25 -17.76 1.83
C ARG A 80 -7.65 -17.35 2.28
N LEU A 81 -7.77 -16.17 2.88
CA LEU A 81 -9.08 -15.63 3.28
C LEU A 81 -10.00 -15.43 2.06
N TRP A 82 -9.46 -14.95 0.95
CA TRP A 82 -10.22 -14.70 -0.27
C TRP A 82 -10.80 -15.98 -0.88
N ALA A 83 -10.07 -17.09 -0.78
CA ALA A 83 -10.57 -18.41 -1.14
C ALA A 83 -11.61 -18.91 -0.13
N GLU A 84 -11.32 -18.82 1.18
CA GLU A 84 -12.22 -19.33 2.24
C GLU A 84 -13.54 -18.54 2.35
N THR A 85 -13.55 -17.25 2.00
CA THR A 85 -14.78 -16.45 1.96
C THR A 85 -15.60 -16.70 0.69
N GLY A 86 -15.07 -17.45 -0.28
CA GLY A 86 -15.70 -17.69 -1.59
C GLY A 86 -15.60 -16.51 -2.55
N CYS A 87 -14.83 -15.46 -2.23
CA CYS A 87 -14.66 -14.29 -3.11
C CYS A 87 -14.04 -14.67 -4.45
N GLN A 88 -13.02 -15.53 -4.42
CA GLN A 88 -12.39 -16.03 -5.64
C GLN A 88 -13.43 -16.72 -6.54
N ASP A 89 -14.15 -17.70 -6.00
CA ASP A 89 -15.06 -18.53 -6.78
C ASP A 89 -16.25 -17.73 -7.34
N VAL A 90 -16.85 -16.86 -6.52
CA VAL A 90 -17.98 -16.02 -6.94
C VAL A 90 -17.56 -15.04 -8.03
N ILE A 91 -16.44 -14.33 -7.86
CA ILE A 91 -15.97 -13.38 -8.87
C ILE A 91 -15.61 -14.11 -10.16
N THR A 92 -14.89 -15.23 -10.07
CA THR A 92 -14.56 -16.03 -11.24
C THR A 92 -15.82 -16.52 -11.95
N ALA A 93 -16.84 -17.01 -11.23
CA ALA A 93 -18.10 -17.46 -11.80
C ALA A 93 -18.85 -16.33 -12.53
N LEU A 94 -18.99 -15.16 -11.89
CA LEU A 94 -19.62 -13.98 -12.48
C LEU A 94 -18.83 -13.42 -13.67
N ALA A 95 -17.52 -13.58 -13.68
CA ALA A 95 -16.65 -13.13 -14.75
C ALA A 95 -16.71 -14.03 -16.00
N ARG A 96 -16.95 -15.34 -15.84
CA ARG A 96 -16.91 -16.34 -16.95
C ARG A 96 -17.82 -16.01 -18.13
N GLY A 97 -18.97 -15.38 -17.89
CA GLY A 97 -19.90 -15.00 -18.96
C GLY A 97 -19.43 -13.83 -19.84
N ARG A 98 -18.31 -13.18 -19.48
CA ARG A 98 -17.79 -11.98 -20.16
C ARG A 98 -16.35 -12.28 -20.59
N GLY A 99 -16.05 -12.09 -21.88
CA GLY A 99 -14.74 -12.39 -22.49
C GLY A 99 -13.60 -11.47 -22.05
N HIS A 100 -13.33 -11.41 -20.74
CA HIS A 100 -12.23 -10.64 -20.18
C HIS A 100 -10.90 -11.26 -20.63
N ARG A 101 -10.03 -10.43 -21.23
CA ARG A 101 -8.69 -10.83 -21.68
C ARG A 101 -7.60 -10.66 -20.61
N PHE A 102 -8.01 -10.57 -19.34
CA PHE A 102 -7.13 -10.39 -18.19
C PHE A 102 -7.75 -11.07 -16.97
N ALA A 103 -6.92 -11.34 -15.95
CA ALA A 103 -7.36 -11.94 -14.70
C ALA A 103 -8.20 -10.94 -13.86
N LEU A 104 -9.49 -10.84 -14.16
CA LEU A 104 -10.43 -9.90 -13.54
C LEU A 104 -10.48 -10.05 -12.02
N GLU A 105 -10.57 -11.28 -11.53
CA GLU A 105 -10.59 -11.58 -10.10
C GLU A 105 -9.30 -11.10 -9.42
N ARG A 106 -8.13 -11.31 -10.05
CA ARG A 106 -6.86 -10.79 -9.54
C ARG A 106 -6.78 -9.28 -9.53
N ALA A 107 -7.36 -8.61 -10.52
CA ALA A 107 -7.46 -7.15 -10.51
C ALA A 107 -8.31 -6.66 -9.34
N VAL A 108 -9.46 -7.27 -9.08
CA VAL A 108 -10.30 -6.94 -7.93
C VAL A 108 -9.54 -7.18 -6.62
N PHE A 109 -8.94 -8.38 -6.46
CA PHE A 109 -8.18 -8.72 -5.26
C PHE A 109 -7.04 -7.72 -5.00
N LEU A 110 -6.25 -7.38 -6.02
CA LEU A 110 -5.13 -6.45 -5.85
C LEU A 110 -5.62 -5.11 -5.30
N THR A 111 -6.72 -4.58 -5.83
CA THR A 111 -7.27 -3.32 -5.34
C THR A 111 -7.87 -3.43 -3.92
N VAL A 112 -8.45 -4.58 -3.55
CA VAL A 112 -8.94 -4.84 -2.19
C VAL A 112 -7.78 -4.95 -1.21
N LEU A 113 -6.77 -5.76 -1.54
CA LEU A 113 -5.58 -5.96 -0.72
C LEU A 113 -4.86 -4.63 -0.48
N HIS A 114 -4.67 -3.82 -1.52
CA HIS A 114 -4.10 -2.49 -1.39
C HIS A 114 -4.91 -1.62 -0.40
N ARG A 115 -6.25 -1.65 -0.49
CA ARG A 115 -7.13 -0.88 0.41
C ARG A 115 -7.06 -1.35 1.87
N LEU A 116 -6.86 -2.64 2.11
CA LEU A 116 -6.69 -3.19 3.46
C LEU A 116 -5.33 -2.84 4.08
N MET A 117 -4.27 -2.80 3.26
CA MET A 117 -2.91 -2.62 3.75
C MET A 117 -2.47 -1.16 3.87
N ARG A 118 -2.76 -0.35 2.85
CA ARG A 118 -2.28 1.05 2.75
C ARG A 118 -3.39 2.05 2.46
N GLY A 119 -4.44 1.63 1.76
CA GLY A 119 -5.45 2.56 1.23
C GLY A 119 -4.94 3.35 0.03
N GLY A 120 -5.85 3.99 -0.69
CA GLY A 120 -5.53 4.87 -1.82
C GLY A 120 -6.26 4.50 -3.11
N SER A 121 -5.85 5.15 -4.21
CA SER A 121 -6.43 4.95 -5.54
C SER A 121 -5.90 3.69 -6.22
N ASP A 122 -6.56 3.26 -7.31
CA ASP A 122 -6.09 2.13 -8.12
C ASP A 122 -4.73 2.42 -8.78
N PHE A 123 -4.44 3.69 -9.07
CA PHE A 123 -3.11 4.13 -9.50
C PHE A 123 -2.04 3.90 -8.42
N ALA A 124 -2.38 4.21 -7.17
CA ALA A 124 -1.48 3.92 -6.05
C ALA A 124 -1.32 2.40 -5.84
N ALA A 125 -2.39 1.62 -6.06
CA ALA A 125 -2.33 0.15 -5.99
C ALA A 125 -1.37 -0.47 -7.00
N GLU A 126 -1.33 0.09 -8.22
CA GLU A 126 -0.47 -0.38 -9.31
C GLU A 126 1.01 -0.24 -8.95
N ARG A 127 1.43 0.90 -8.41
CA ARG A 127 2.81 1.11 -7.93
C ARG A 127 3.11 0.31 -6.66
N TRP A 128 2.14 0.28 -5.74
CA TRP A 128 2.29 -0.40 -4.46
C TRP A 128 2.57 -1.90 -4.62
N ARG A 129 2.05 -2.54 -5.68
CA ARG A 129 2.24 -3.97 -5.91
C ARG A 129 3.70 -4.37 -6.16
N GLU A 130 4.56 -3.45 -6.61
CA GLU A 130 5.97 -3.75 -6.93
C GLU A 130 6.74 -4.28 -5.71
N ASP A 131 6.37 -3.77 -4.53
CA ASP A 131 6.91 -4.14 -3.23
C ASP A 131 6.38 -5.49 -2.69
N TYR A 132 5.43 -6.13 -3.38
CA TYR A 132 4.71 -7.31 -2.90
C TYR A 132 4.72 -8.44 -3.93
N ARG A 133 4.88 -9.67 -3.45
CA ARG A 133 4.70 -10.85 -4.29
C ARG A 133 3.25 -11.31 -4.18
N ILE A 134 2.46 -11.00 -5.20
CA ILE A 134 1.04 -11.40 -5.31
C ILE A 134 0.89 -12.35 -6.49
N ALA A 135 0.28 -13.51 -6.28
CA ALA A 135 0.14 -14.49 -7.34
C ALA A 135 -0.83 -13.99 -8.44
N GLY A 136 -0.44 -14.18 -9.70
CA GLY A 136 -1.27 -13.82 -10.86
C GLY A 136 -1.48 -12.32 -11.09
N SER A 137 -0.77 -11.43 -10.39
CA SER A 137 -0.92 -9.97 -10.56
C SER A 137 0.10 -9.32 -11.49
N HIS A 138 1.07 -10.08 -12.02
CA HIS A 138 2.20 -9.54 -12.78
C HIS A 138 1.79 -9.04 -14.17
N GLU A 139 0.87 -9.72 -14.85
CA GLU A 139 0.33 -9.30 -16.16
C GLU A 139 -0.72 -8.20 -16.06
N LEU A 140 -1.10 -7.79 -14.84
CA LEU A 140 -2.05 -6.71 -14.66
C LEU A 140 -1.41 -5.37 -15.03
N GLU A 141 -2.22 -4.48 -15.56
CA GLU A 141 -1.83 -3.11 -15.85
C GLU A 141 -2.85 -2.19 -15.20
N LEU A 142 -2.50 -0.91 -15.05
CA LEU A 142 -3.39 0.09 -14.47
C LEU A 142 -4.80 0.06 -15.09
N HIS A 143 -4.86 -0.05 -16.42
CA HIS A 143 -6.13 -0.06 -17.14
C HIS A 143 -6.97 -1.31 -16.86
N HIS A 144 -6.35 -2.44 -16.46
CA HIS A 144 -7.06 -3.63 -15.99
C HIS A 144 -7.77 -3.37 -14.64
N LEU A 145 -7.16 -2.58 -13.75
CA LEU A 145 -7.78 -2.21 -12.47
C LEU A 145 -9.02 -1.34 -12.69
N TYR A 146 -8.94 -0.33 -13.57
CA TYR A 146 -10.09 0.50 -13.91
C TYR A 146 -11.21 -0.30 -14.58
N ARG A 147 -10.87 -1.22 -15.49
CA ARG A 147 -11.86 -2.12 -16.09
C ARG A 147 -12.52 -3.05 -15.06
N ALA A 148 -11.79 -3.48 -14.03
CA ALA A 148 -12.35 -4.26 -12.94
C ALA A 148 -13.35 -3.44 -12.10
N MET A 149 -13.00 -2.20 -11.75
CA MET A 149 -13.92 -1.31 -11.02
C MET A 149 -15.16 -0.95 -11.86
N ALA A 150 -14.98 -0.67 -13.15
CA ALA A 150 -16.07 -0.44 -14.08
C ALA A 150 -16.98 -1.68 -14.23
N TRP A 151 -16.41 -2.89 -14.19
CA TRP A 151 -17.19 -4.12 -14.20
C TRP A 151 -18.02 -4.28 -12.92
N LEU A 152 -17.44 -4.00 -11.74
CA LEU A 152 -18.18 -4.04 -10.46
C LEU A 152 -19.34 -3.04 -10.44
N GLY A 153 -19.11 -1.82 -10.95
CA GLY A 153 -20.11 -0.76 -11.03
C GLY A 153 -21.03 -0.85 -12.25
N LYS A 154 -20.96 -1.92 -13.05
CA LYS A 154 -21.83 -2.08 -14.21
C LYS A 154 -23.24 -2.39 -13.76
N GLU A 155 -24.18 -1.52 -14.14
CA GLU A 155 -25.61 -1.71 -13.92
C GLU A 155 -26.11 -3.05 -14.50
N LEU A 156 -27.01 -3.70 -13.77
CA LEU A 156 -27.69 -4.91 -14.20
C LEU A 156 -28.76 -4.58 -15.25
N PRO A 157 -29.06 -5.50 -16.17
CA PRO A 157 -30.13 -5.30 -17.14
C PRO A 157 -31.51 -5.15 -16.45
N PRO A 158 -32.51 -4.54 -17.12
CA PRO A 158 -33.77 -4.13 -16.48
C PRO A 158 -34.56 -5.27 -15.83
N ASP A 159 -34.42 -6.49 -16.33
CA ASP A 159 -35.02 -7.73 -15.81
C ASP A 159 -34.43 -8.19 -14.46
N GLN A 160 -33.28 -7.64 -14.06
CA GLN A 160 -32.55 -7.98 -12.84
C GLN A 160 -32.46 -6.80 -11.86
N GLN A 161 -33.34 -5.81 -12.02
CA GLN A 161 -33.43 -4.64 -11.15
C GLN A 161 -34.41 -4.83 -9.99
N ASP A 162 -34.95 -6.04 -9.78
CA ASP A 162 -35.84 -6.31 -8.65
C ASP A 162 -35.13 -6.04 -7.32
N GLY A 163 -35.82 -5.40 -6.38
CA GLY A 163 -35.25 -4.93 -5.11
C GLY A 163 -34.32 -3.70 -5.21
N ALA A 164 -34.19 -3.07 -6.39
CA ALA A 164 -33.52 -1.78 -6.51
C ALA A 164 -34.25 -0.70 -5.68
N ALA A 165 -33.48 0.10 -4.95
CA ALA A 165 -34.00 1.26 -4.23
C ALA A 165 -33.88 2.52 -5.11
N ALA A 166 -33.34 3.62 -4.58
CA ALA A 166 -33.11 4.86 -5.33
C ALA A 166 -31.92 4.79 -6.31
N VAL A 167 -31.15 3.71 -6.31
CA VAL A 167 -29.96 3.51 -7.14
C VAL A 167 -30.10 2.18 -7.89
N PRO A 168 -29.79 2.11 -9.19
CA PRO A 168 -29.79 0.86 -9.94
C PRO A 168 -28.85 -0.17 -9.32
N ARG A 169 -29.28 -1.43 -9.35
CA ARG A 169 -28.44 -2.56 -8.98
C ARG A 169 -27.30 -2.71 -9.99
N CYS A 170 -26.12 -3.02 -9.47
CA CYS A 170 -24.88 -3.23 -10.21
C CYS A 170 -24.38 -4.67 -10.04
N THR A 171 -23.35 -5.02 -10.81
CA THR A 171 -22.67 -6.34 -10.72
C THR A 171 -22.15 -6.61 -9.30
N LYS A 172 -21.75 -5.59 -8.54
CA LYS A 172 -21.42 -5.71 -7.11
C LYS A 172 -22.57 -6.30 -6.29
N ASP A 173 -23.83 -5.93 -6.55
CA ASP A 173 -24.96 -6.42 -5.74
C ASP A 173 -25.16 -7.92 -5.94
N LEU A 174 -24.99 -8.43 -7.18
CA LEU A 174 -24.98 -9.88 -7.43
C LEU A 174 -23.85 -10.59 -6.72
N LEU A 175 -22.67 -9.96 -6.65
CA LEU A 175 -21.52 -10.51 -5.94
C LEU A 175 -21.82 -10.62 -4.45
N ASP A 176 -22.35 -9.56 -3.83
CA ASP A 176 -22.72 -9.54 -2.42
C ASP A 176 -23.79 -10.62 -2.10
N GLU A 177 -24.78 -10.80 -2.98
CA GLU A 177 -25.82 -11.82 -2.86
C GLU A 177 -25.28 -13.26 -2.99
N GLN A 178 -24.40 -13.50 -3.95
CA GLN A 178 -23.78 -14.81 -4.13
C GLN A 178 -22.83 -15.16 -2.99
N LEU A 179 -22.08 -14.18 -2.48
CA LEU A 179 -21.27 -14.37 -1.27
C LEU A 179 -22.14 -14.70 -0.06
N PHE A 180 -23.26 -13.99 0.11
CA PHE A 180 -24.22 -14.29 1.18
C PHE A 180 -24.78 -15.70 1.05
N ALA A 181 -25.21 -16.11 -0.15
CA ALA A 181 -25.72 -17.45 -0.40
C ALA A 181 -24.65 -18.54 -0.19
N HIS A 182 -23.41 -18.29 -0.60
CA HIS A 182 -22.29 -19.23 -0.46
C HIS A 182 -21.98 -19.55 1.01
N ARG A 183 -22.16 -18.57 1.90
CA ARG A 183 -21.89 -18.72 3.35
C ARG A 183 -23.14 -18.99 4.18
N ARG A 184 -24.30 -19.15 3.55
CA ARG A 184 -25.56 -19.47 4.23
C ARG A 184 -25.57 -20.96 4.57
N ASP A 185 -25.44 -21.27 5.86
CA ASP A 185 -25.66 -22.62 6.39
C ASP A 185 -27.01 -22.72 7.13
N LEU A 186 -27.46 -23.95 7.40
CA LEU A 186 -28.72 -24.25 8.12
C LEU A 186 -28.70 -23.84 9.60
N PHE A 187 -27.54 -23.46 10.14
CA PHE A 187 -27.32 -23.17 11.57
C PHE A 187 -26.85 -21.75 11.84
N SER A 188 -26.92 -20.88 10.82
CA SER A 188 -26.39 -19.54 10.92
C SER A 188 -27.27 -18.80 11.95
N ARG A 189 -26.67 -18.55 13.13
CA ARG A 189 -27.30 -17.88 14.27
C ARG A 189 -27.38 -16.40 14.00
N LEU A 190 -28.61 -15.86 13.93
CA LEU A 190 -28.90 -14.43 13.72
C LEU A 190 -28.21 -13.58 14.79
N ASP A 191 -27.05 -13.02 14.43
CA ASP A 191 -26.31 -12.07 15.24
C ASP A 191 -26.66 -10.65 14.78
N LEU A 192 -27.60 -10.05 15.48
CA LEU A 192 -28.04 -8.68 15.25
C LEU A 192 -26.93 -7.70 15.64
N VAL A 193 -26.09 -7.30 14.68
CA VAL A 193 -25.07 -6.27 14.90
C VAL A 193 -25.69 -4.89 14.64
N PHE A 194 -25.84 -4.08 15.68
CA PHE A 194 -26.21 -2.67 15.55
C PHE A 194 -25.01 -1.87 15.04
N MET A 195 -25.06 -1.42 13.79
CA MET A 195 -24.09 -0.49 13.21
C MET A 195 -24.78 0.85 12.95
N ASP A 196 -24.34 1.89 13.65
CA ASP A 196 -24.77 3.27 13.37
C ASP A 196 -23.96 3.82 12.20
N THR A 197 -24.46 3.65 10.98
CA THR A 197 -23.93 4.33 9.79
C THR A 197 -24.84 5.49 9.43
N THR A 198 -24.96 6.50 10.29
CA THR A 198 -25.47 7.79 9.82
C THR A 198 -24.51 8.39 8.80
N SER A 199 -24.73 8.08 7.52
CA SER A 199 -24.19 8.87 6.43
C SER A 199 -24.96 10.18 6.38
N LEU A 200 -24.26 11.29 6.64
CA LEU A 200 -24.74 12.65 6.34
C LEU A 200 -24.90 12.78 4.82
N SER A 201 -26.14 12.77 4.33
CA SER A 201 -26.47 13.20 2.97
C SER A 201 -26.82 14.68 2.97
N PHE A 202 -26.16 15.46 2.12
CA PHE A 202 -26.55 16.84 1.85
C PHE A 202 -27.30 16.86 0.51
N GLU A 203 -28.56 17.29 0.52
CA GLU A 203 -29.29 17.61 -0.71
C GLU A 203 -29.05 19.09 -1.03
N GLY A 204 -28.26 19.35 -2.06
CA GLY A 204 -28.33 20.61 -2.78
C GLY A 204 -29.27 20.44 -3.97
N LEU A 205 -30.04 21.48 -4.32
CA LEU A 205 -30.78 21.55 -5.58
C LEU A 205 -29.79 21.63 -6.75
N GLY A 206 -29.10 20.53 -7.03
CA GLY A 206 -28.15 20.36 -8.13
C GLY A 206 -28.88 20.02 -9.41
N GLY A 207 -29.64 20.97 -9.96
CA GLY A 207 -30.06 20.90 -11.35
C GLY A 207 -28.89 21.25 -12.27
N HIS A 208 -28.53 20.33 -13.16
CA HIS A 208 -27.58 20.40 -14.29
C HIS A 208 -26.09 19.98 -14.06
N PRO A 209 -25.54 19.06 -14.90
CA PRO A 209 -24.22 18.45 -14.72
C PRO A 209 -23.06 19.31 -15.26
N ARG A 210 -22.89 20.54 -14.77
CA ARG A 210 -21.71 21.36 -15.13
C ARG A 210 -21.21 22.37 -14.09
N CYS A 211 -21.51 22.18 -12.81
CA CYS A 211 -21.04 23.08 -11.76
C CYS A 211 -20.35 22.31 -10.62
N LEU A 212 -19.02 22.21 -10.70
CA LEU A 212 -18.13 21.89 -9.58
C LEU A 212 -17.49 23.19 -9.13
N ALA A 213 -17.87 23.71 -7.96
CA ALA A 213 -17.08 24.68 -7.21
C ALA A 213 -17.29 24.51 -5.69
N PRO A 214 -16.25 24.73 -4.86
CA PRO A 214 -16.16 24.17 -3.52
C PRO A 214 -16.67 25.14 -2.44
N VAL A 215 -17.54 24.68 -1.53
CA VAL A 215 -17.92 25.48 -0.35
C VAL A 215 -17.79 24.66 0.93
N HIS A 216 -16.64 24.87 1.58
CA HIS A 216 -16.37 25.00 3.02
C HIS A 216 -17.27 24.31 4.05
N ALA A 217 -16.61 23.47 4.85
CA ALA A 217 -17.00 22.98 6.15
C ALA A 217 -17.20 24.11 7.19
N ARG A 218 -18.33 24.09 7.92
CA ARG A 218 -18.48 24.40 9.38
C ARG A 218 -19.97 24.44 9.79
N ARG A 219 -20.30 23.72 10.88
CA ARG A 219 -21.61 23.63 11.60
C ARG A 219 -22.62 22.76 10.84
N VAL A 220 -23.21 21.71 11.41
CA VAL A 220 -24.19 21.77 12.52
C VAL A 220 -24.08 20.52 13.42
N ARG A 221 -24.10 20.80 14.72
CA ARG A 221 -24.16 19.87 15.86
C ARG A 221 -25.64 19.68 16.22
N LYS A 222 -26.05 18.43 16.49
CA LYS A 222 -27.37 17.95 17.01
C LYS A 222 -28.51 17.81 15.99
N LEU A 223 -28.87 16.57 15.65
CA LEU A 223 -30.13 15.91 16.05
C LEU A 223 -30.12 14.45 15.52
N LEU A 224 -30.18 13.47 16.42
CA LEU A 224 -30.29 12.04 16.08
C LEU A 224 -31.56 11.51 16.73
N HIS A 225 -32.44 10.86 15.96
CA HIS A 225 -33.25 9.71 16.36
C HIS A 225 -34.10 9.22 15.19
N ARG A 226 -33.59 8.24 14.43
CA ARG A 226 -34.38 7.15 13.82
C ARG A 226 -33.51 5.90 13.64
N MET A 227 -33.92 4.81 14.27
CA MET A 227 -33.32 3.47 14.17
C MET A 227 -33.72 2.80 12.86
N ARG A 228 -32.79 2.10 12.19
CA ARG A 228 -33.13 1.08 11.20
C ARG A 228 -32.34 -0.19 11.51
N ILE A 229 -33.08 -1.29 11.66
CA ILE A 229 -32.57 -2.59 12.12
C ILE A 229 -32.05 -3.36 10.91
N ARG A 230 -30.83 -3.90 10.98
CA ARG A 230 -30.34 -4.89 10.01
C ARG A 230 -29.71 -6.05 10.78
N ALA A 231 -30.21 -7.26 10.52
CA ALA A 231 -29.72 -8.48 11.15
C ALA A 231 -28.54 -9.04 10.36
N GLY A 232 -27.47 -9.41 11.08
CA GLY A 232 -26.30 -10.12 10.55
C GLY A 232 -26.27 -11.56 11.09
N LEU A 233 -25.34 -12.35 10.58
CA LEU A 233 -25.03 -13.72 11.01
C LEU A 233 -23.49 -13.75 11.10
N ASN A 234 -22.89 -13.99 12.27
CA ASN A 234 -21.49 -13.62 12.51
C ASN A 234 -20.46 -14.38 11.67
N GLY A 235 -19.42 -13.65 11.25
CA GLY A 235 -18.14 -14.20 10.80
C GLY A 235 -17.35 -13.35 9.80
N ILE A 236 -16.95 -12.14 10.24
CA ILE A 236 -15.90 -11.20 9.75
C ILE A 236 -16.46 -9.77 9.75
N CYS A 237 -16.22 -9.06 10.86
CA CYS A 237 -16.35 -7.61 10.94
C CYS A 237 -14.93 -7.04 10.90
N SER A 238 -14.46 -6.61 9.72
CA SER A 238 -13.18 -5.92 9.57
C SER A 238 -13.44 -4.42 9.42
N SER A 239 -13.54 -3.71 10.54
CA SER A 239 -13.47 -2.24 10.56
C SER A 239 -12.12 -1.82 11.11
N THR A 240 -11.19 -1.47 10.23
CA THR A 240 -9.93 -0.80 10.62
C THR A 240 -10.24 0.68 10.89
N THR A 241 -10.25 1.06 12.16
CA THR A 241 -10.23 2.47 12.59
C THR A 241 -8.81 3.00 12.47
N VAL A 242 -8.56 3.91 11.52
CA VAL A 242 -7.40 4.81 11.57
C VAL A 242 -7.79 5.97 12.49
N ALA A 243 -7.34 5.92 13.74
CA ALA A 243 -7.37 7.06 14.64
C ALA A 243 -6.26 8.02 14.23
N ASN A 244 -6.61 9.12 13.54
CA ASN A 244 -5.70 10.25 13.44
C ASN A 244 -5.92 11.15 14.68
N ARG A 245 -4.91 11.17 15.56
CA ARG A 245 -4.70 12.25 16.52
C ARG A 245 -4.47 13.54 15.74
N PHE A 246 -5.30 14.56 15.98
CA PHE A 246 -4.93 15.95 16.20
C PHE A 246 -6.06 16.62 16.98
#